data_AF-A0A957ZIE9-F1
#
_entry.id   AF-A0A957ZIE9-F1
#
_cell.length_a   1.000
_cell.length_b   1.000
_cell.length_c   1.000
_cell.angle_alpha   90.00
_cell.angle_beta   90.00
_cell.angle_gamma   90.00
#
_symmetry.space_group_name_H-M   'P 1'
#
loop_
_entity.id
_entity.type
_entity.pdbx_description
1 polymer ?
#
loop_
_entity_poly.entity_id
_entity_poly.type
_entity_poly.pdbx_seq_one_letter_code
_entity_poly.pdbx_strand_id
1 'polypeptide(L)'
;WTWDDFVATARALTADLDGDGVVDQYGLGIEPSIVRAAPFLWMNGGDVVDDPERPTKLALDSPAARDALAWFTGLQTEQHVVPDAVAEAAESSVSRFLRGGLGMFVDSRRATPEFRQIDSFDWDVAPLPAGKARASILHADAWCMAATGAHKDAAWRFVEFANTRAGQELLARSGRTVPSRIDVAESPAFLDPQAQPANSQVFLAAIPAMRSLPKLATWLDVESAIDAELEQAFYGQITLDEAIQAATERSAEFFP
;
A
#
# COMPACT_ATOMS: atom_id res chain seq x y z
N TRP A 1 -14.14 -8.31 8.38
CA TRP A 1 -14.22 -6.88 8.66
C TRP A 1 -14.46 -6.14 7.34
N THR A 2 -15.35 -5.15 7.38
CA THR A 2 -15.81 -4.33 6.25
C THR A 2 -15.14 -2.96 6.25
N TRP A 3 -15.41 -2.13 5.24
CA TRP A 3 -14.99 -0.73 5.23
C TRP A 3 -15.58 0.07 6.41
N ASP A 4 -16.81 -0.25 6.82
CA ASP A 4 -17.42 0.37 8.00
C ASP A 4 -16.70 -0.03 9.28
N ASP A 5 -16.34 -1.31 9.43
CA ASP A 5 -15.52 -1.77 10.56
C ASP A 5 -14.16 -1.07 10.59
N PHE A 6 -13.56 -0.86 9.40
CA PHE A 6 -12.28 -0.15 9.24
C PHE A 6 -12.37 1.29 9.75
N VAL A 7 -13.36 2.05 9.25
CA VAL A 7 -13.56 3.45 9.66
C VAL A 7 -13.96 3.55 11.13
N ALA A 8 -14.84 2.66 11.62
CA ALA A 8 -15.24 2.65 13.03
C ALA A 8 -14.05 2.38 13.95
N THR A 9 -13.17 1.45 13.58
CA THR A 9 -11.93 1.16 14.33
C THR A 9 -10.97 2.36 14.29
N ALA A 10 -10.77 2.97 13.12
CA ALA A 10 -9.93 4.15 12.99
C ALA A 10 -10.45 5.32 13.84
N ARG A 11 -11.77 5.57 13.85
CA ARG A 11 -12.38 6.59 14.71
C ARG A 11 -12.17 6.29 16.19
N ALA A 12 -12.37 5.05 16.62
CA ALA A 12 -12.21 4.64 18.02
C ALA A 12 -10.76 4.76 18.52
N LEU A 13 -9.78 4.67 17.62
CA LEU A 13 -8.36 4.81 17.91
C LEU A 13 -7.83 6.24 17.73
N THR A 14 -8.66 7.16 17.23
CA THR A 14 -8.31 8.58 17.10
C THR A 14 -8.71 9.30 18.38
N ALA A 15 -7.76 9.97 19.02
CA ALA A 15 -7.98 10.61 20.32
C ALA A 15 -7.18 11.90 20.48
N ASP A 16 -7.86 12.90 21.02
CA ASP A 16 -7.29 14.04 21.74
C ASP A 16 -7.20 13.62 23.21
N LEU A 17 -5.98 13.41 23.70
CA LEU A 17 -5.72 12.81 25.02
C LEU A 17 -5.65 13.88 26.11
N ASP A 18 -5.34 15.12 25.78
CA ASP A 18 -5.23 16.23 26.75
C ASP A 18 -6.41 17.21 26.72
N GLY A 19 -7.30 17.08 25.73
CA GLY A 19 -8.54 17.83 25.58
C GLY A 19 -8.35 19.24 25.02
N ASP A 20 -7.22 19.53 24.37
CA ASP A 20 -6.92 20.85 23.81
C ASP A 20 -7.55 21.11 22.43
N GLY A 21 -8.23 20.11 21.86
CA GLY A 21 -8.86 20.14 20.54
C GLY A 21 -7.93 19.73 19.40
N VAL A 22 -6.70 19.30 19.69
CA VAL A 22 -5.72 18.76 18.75
C VAL A 22 -5.62 17.25 18.94
N VAL A 23 -5.51 16.51 17.82
CA VAL A 23 -5.37 15.05 17.88
C VAL A 23 -3.94 14.66 18.28
N ASP A 24 -3.80 13.96 19.39
CA ASP A 24 -2.52 13.40 19.87
C ASP A 24 -2.20 12.06 19.23
N GLN A 25 -3.24 11.23 19.05
CA GLN A 25 -3.16 9.88 18.51
C GLN A 25 -4.13 9.75 17.33
N TYR A 26 -3.59 9.42 16.17
CA TYR A 26 -4.42 9.10 15.00
C TYR A 26 -4.74 7.61 14.97
N GLY A 27 -5.95 7.26 14.57
CA GLY A 27 -6.34 5.86 14.47
C GLY A 27 -5.87 5.16 13.20
N LEU A 28 -5.49 5.92 12.17
CA LEU A 28 -5.03 5.39 10.90
C LEU A 28 -3.90 6.25 10.31
N GLY A 29 -2.92 5.59 9.71
CA GLY A 29 -2.02 6.20 8.74
C GLY A 29 -2.11 5.44 7.42
N ILE A 30 -2.19 6.18 6.32
CA ILE A 30 -2.23 5.64 4.96
C ILE A 30 -1.70 6.71 4.00
N GLU A 31 -0.81 6.29 3.12
CA GLU A 31 -0.24 7.15 2.09
C GLU A 31 -1.29 7.50 1.02
N PRO A 32 -1.46 8.77 0.62
CA PRO A 32 -2.45 9.19 -0.35
C PRO A 32 -2.00 8.96 -1.80
N SER A 33 -1.65 7.71 -2.13
CA SER A 33 -1.21 7.31 -3.47
C SER A 33 -2.18 6.34 -4.14
N ILE A 34 -2.12 6.25 -5.47
CA ILE A 34 -2.93 5.33 -6.27
C ILE A 34 -2.62 3.87 -5.91
N VAL A 35 -1.39 3.56 -5.50
CA VAL A 35 -1.00 2.22 -5.02
C VAL A 35 -1.82 1.83 -3.77
N ARG A 36 -2.13 2.79 -2.89
CA ARG A 36 -2.98 2.54 -1.70
C ARG A 36 -4.46 2.60 -2.01
N ALA A 37 -4.88 3.47 -2.92
CA ALA A 37 -6.28 3.61 -3.30
C ALA A 37 -6.78 2.45 -4.18
N ALA A 38 -5.95 1.93 -5.10
CA ALA A 38 -6.36 0.96 -6.13
C ALA A 38 -7.07 -0.30 -5.59
N PRO A 39 -6.62 -0.95 -4.49
CA PRO A 39 -7.38 -2.03 -3.87
C PRO A 39 -8.83 -1.66 -3.56
N PHE A 40 -9.08 -0.44 -3.05
CA PHE A 40 -10.43 0.03 -2.73
C PHE A 40 -11.27 0.28 -3.98
N LEU A 41 -10.67 0.80 -5.06
CA LEU A 41 -11.32 0.92 -6.37
C LEU A 41 -11.78 -0.46 -6.85
N TRP A 42 -10.87 -1.44 -6.84
CA TRP A 42 -11.16 -2.81 -7.29
C TRP A 42 -12.21 -3.51 -6.44
N MET A 43 -12.17 -3.33 -5.12
CA MET A 43 -13.19 -3.86 -4.20
C MET A 43 -14.59 -3.28 -4.47
N ASN A 44 -14.68 -2.08 -5.05
CA ASN A 44 -15.94 -1.43 -5.38
C ASN A 44 -16.40 -1.66 -6.84
N GLY A 45 -15.59 -2.37 -7.63
CA GLY A 45 -15.84 -2.65 -9.06
C GLY A 45 -15.36 -1.56 -10.01
N GLY A 46 -14.57 -0.60 -9.54
CA GLY A 46 -13.86 0.38 -10.36
C GLY A 46 -12.47 -0.13 -10.78
N ASP A 47 -11.79 0.66 -11.59
CA ASP A 47 -10.43 0.38 -12.04
C ASP A 47 -9.60 1.67 -12.17
N VAL A 48 -8.27 1.52 -12.23
CA VAL A 48 -7.35 2.66 -12.40
C VAL A 48 -7.29 3.11 -13.87
N VAL A 49 -7.35 2.14 -14.79
CA VAL A 49 -7.29 2.34 -16.25
C VAL A 49 -8.42 1.58 -16.94
N ASP A 50 -8.67 1.91 -18.19
CA ASP A 50 -9.72 1.29 -19.02
C ASP A 50 -9.47 -0.20 -19.34
N ASP A 51 -8.21 -0.57 -19.58
CA ASP A 51 -7.77 -1.95 -19.79
C ASP A 51 -6.41 -2.15 -19.10
N PRO A 52 -6.28 -3.04 -18.10
CA PRO A 52 -5.01 -3.23 -17.38
C PRO A 52 -3.90 -3.86 -18.23
N GLU A 53 -4.23 -4.58 -19.30
CA GLU A 53 -3.25 -5.20 -20.20
C GLU A 53 -2.84 -4.25 -21.33
N ARG A 54 -3.75 -3.36 -21.75
CA ARG A 54 -3.52 -2.40 -22.83
C ARG A 54 -4.16 -1.04 -22.51
N PRO A 55 -3.65 -0.33 -21.49
CA PRO A 55 -4.28 0.90 -21.04
C PRO A 55 -4.17 1.98 -22.11
N THR A 56 -5.28 2.66 -22.38
CA THR A 56 -5.33 3.84 -23.26
C THR A 56 -5.68 5.12 -22.52
N LYS A 57 -6.23 5.01 -21.30
CA LYS A 57 -6.57 6.14 -20.44
C LYS A 57 -6.83 5.71 -19.01
N LEU A 58 -6.93 6.69 -18.11
CA LEU A 58 -7.46 6.49 -16.76
C LEU A 58 -8.96 6.16 -16.77
N ALA A 59 -9.40 5.39 -15.77
CA ALA A 59 -10.80 5.03 -15.53
C ALA A 59 -11.32 5.53 -14.16
N LEU A 60 -10.63 6.51 -13.59
CA LEU A 60 -10.92 7.09 -12.27
C LEU A 60 -12.25 7.88 -12.23
N ASP A 61 -12.78 8.26 -13.40
CA ASP A 61 -14.04 8.99 -13.55
C ASP A 61 -15.29 8.09 -13.58
N SER A 62 -15.12 6.76 -13.60
CA SER A 62 -16.24 5.83 -13.52
C SER A 62 -16.98 5.96 -12.18
N PRO A 63 -18.32 5.73 -12.11
CA PRO A 63 -19.07 5.85 -10.86
C PRO A 63 -18.48 5.01 -9.71
N ALA A 64 -18.07 3.77 -10.01
CA ALA A 64 -17.48 2.89 -9.00
C ALA A 64 -16.10 3.35 -8.50
N ALA A 65 -15.27 3.94 -9.38
CA ALA A 65 -13.99 4.50 -8.99
C ALA A 65 -14.17 5.78 -8.16
N ARG A 66 -15.08 6.68 -8.58
CA ARG A 66 -15.44 7.90 -7.85
C ARG A 66 -15.93 7.61 -6.44
N ASP A 67 -16.83 6.64 -6.28
CA ASP A 67 -17.34 6.23 -4.97
C ASP A 67 -16.21 5.74 -4.05
N ALA A 68 -15.26 4.95 -4.59
CA ALA A 68 -14.13 4.43 -3.82
C ALA A 68 -13.10 5.52 -3.47
N LEU A 69 -12.82 6.43 -4.40
CA LEU A 69 -11.93 7.56 -4.18
C LEU A 69 -12.53 8.56 -3.19
N ALA A 70 -13.84 8.82 -3.25
CA ALA A 70 -14.53 9.67 -2.29
C ALA A 70 -14.48 9.07 -0.88
N TRP A 71 -14.67 7.74 -0.76
CA TRP A 71 -14.45 7.06 0.52
C TRP A 71 -13.00 7.20 1.01
N PHE A 72 -12.03 7.03 0.11
CA PHE A 72 -10.61 7.09 0.43
C PHE A 72 -10.16 8.48 0.88
N THR A 73 -10.50 9.54 0.15
CA THR A 73 -10.19 10.93 0.55
C THR A 73 -11.01 11.34 1.78
N GLY A 74 -12.23 10.82 1.91
CA GLY A 74 -13.10 10.99 3.07
C GLY A 74 -12.45 10.58 4.39
N LEU A 75 -11.50 9.64 4.40
CA LEU A 75 -10.74 9.25 5.61
C LEU A 75 -10.08 10.45 6.29
N GLN A 76 -9.65 11.44 5.52
CA GLN A 76 -9.14 12.71 6.04
C GLN A 76 -10.22 13.78 6.04
N THR A 77 -10.88 14.02 4.90
CA THR A 77 -11.71 15.22 4.68
C THR A 77 -13.03 15.21 5.44
N GLU A 78 -13.52 14.01 5.79
CA GLU A 78 -14.77 13.83 6.54
C GLU A 78 -14.55 13.16 7.89
N GLN A 79 -13.63 12.19 7.95
CA GLN A 79 -13.45 11.33 9.13
C GLN A 79 -12.38 11.83 10.08
N HIS A 80 -11.40 12.59 9.58
CA HIS A 80 -10.25 13.08 10.35
C HIS A 80 -9.54 11.99 11.16
N VAL A 81 -9.53 10.74 10.67
CA VAL A 81 -8.90 9.60 11.35
C VAL A 81 -7.44 9.38 10.97
N VAL A 82 -6.97 10.17 10.00
CA VAL A 82 -5.57 10.24 9.54
C VAL A 82 -5.01 11.65 9.78
N PRO A 83 -3.68 11.82 9.87
CA PRO A 83 -3.06 13.14 9.94
C PRO A 83 -3.45 14.03 8.74
N ASP A 84 -3.55 15.34 8.96
CA ASP A 84 -3.60 16.30 7.86
C ASP A 84 -2.21 16.51 7.23
N ALA A 85 -2.14 17.29 6.14
CA ALA A 85 -0.89 17.52 5.42
C ALA A 85 0.22 18.14 6.30
N VAL A 86 -0.13 18.99 7.26
CA VAL A 86 0.84 19.66 8.14
C VAL A 86 1.35 18.66 9.18
N ALA A 87 0.46 17.90 9.78
CA ALA A 87 0.78 16.87 10.76
C ALA A 87 1.61 15.74 10.14
N GLU A 88 1.25 15.26 8.94
CA GLU A 88 2.01 14.22 8.23
C GLU A 88 3.41 14.72 7.83
N ALA A 89 3.52 15.97 7.38
CA ALA A 89 4.82 16.57 7.05
C ALA A 89 5.71 16.79 8.28
N ALA A 90 5.12 17.10 9.43
CA ALA A 90 5.86 17.28 10.68
C ALA A 90 6.36 15.94 11.25
N GLU A 91 5.55 14.89 11.12
CA GLU A 91 5.91 13.54 11.54
C GLU A 91 5.14 12.51 10.69
N SER A 92 5.89 11.70 9.93
CA SER A 92 5.28 10.68 9.07
C SER A 92 4.48 9.64 9.86
N SER A 93 3.46 9.07 9.23
CA SER A 93 2.68 7.96 9.78
C SER A 93 3.53 6.75 10.16
N VAL A 94 4.62 6.47 9.45
CA VAL A 94 5.59 5.42 9.81
C VAL A 94 6.24 5.73 11.16
N SER A 95 6.74 6.95 11.34
CA SER A 95 7.34 7.40 12.60
C SER A 95 6.33 7.36 13.75
N ARG A 96 5.10 7.82 13.50
CA ARG A 96 3.99 7.78 14.48
C ARG A 96 3.71 6.34 14.91
N PHE A 97 3.66 5.40 13.96
CA PHE A 97 3.47 3.98 14.27
C PHE A 97 4.63 3.44 15.10
N LEU A 98 5.88 3.66 14.70
CA LEU A 98 7.07 3.18 15.42
C LEU A 98 7.12 3.63 16.89
N ARG A 99 6.65 4.84 17.19
CA ARG A 99 6.59 5.35 18.57
C ARG A 99 5.30 5.00 19.33
N GLY A 100 4.37 4.28 18.71
CA GLY A 100 3.09 3.89 19.33
C GLY A 100 2.01 4.98 19.35
N GLY A 101 2.15 6.04 18.54
CA GLY A 101 1.18 7.13 18.41
C GLY A 101 0.19 6.98 17.26
N LEU A 102 0.14 5.81 16.62
CA LEU A 102 -0.76 5.49 15.52
C LEU A 102 -1.42 4.13 15.74
N GLY A 103 -2.76 4.08 15.69
CA GLY A 103 -3.52 2.86 15.98
C GLY A 103 -3.43 1.78 14.90
N MET A 104 -3.57 2.16 13.64
CA MET A 104 -3.47 1.27 12.48
C MET A 104 -2.61 1.91 11.40
N PHE A 105 -1.83 1.11 10.67
CA PHE A 105 -1.06 1.58 9.53
C PHE A 105 -1.25 0.68 8.31
N VAL A 106 -1.65 1.28 7.19
CA VAL A 106 -1.83 0.56 5.92
C VAL A 106 -0.56 0.68 5.10
N ASP A 107 0.24 -0.40 5.10
CA ASP A 107 1.44 -0.52 4.26
C ASP A 107 1.58 -1.95 3.72
N SER A 108 2.60 -2.18 2.91
CA SER A 108 2.99 -3.50 2.45
C SER A 108 3.93 -4.17 3.44
N ARG A 109 4.13 -5.49 3.24
CA ARG A 109 5.07 -6.28 4.04
C ARG A 109 6.49 -5.70 4.07
N ARG A 110 6.84 -4.83 3.11
CA ARG A 110 8.15 -4.17 3.00
C ARG A 110 8.57 -3.45 4.29
N ALA A 111 7.60 -2.95 5.08
CA ALA A 111 7.83 -2.21 6.32
C ALA A 111 8.12 -3.11 7.54
N THR A 112 7.83 -4.41 7.44
CA THR A 112 8.04 -5.39 8.53
C THR A 112 9.43 -5.33 9.19
N PRO A 113 10.56 -5.20 8.45
CA PRO A 113 11.88 -5.12 9.08
C PRO A 113 12.06 -3.89 9.97
N GLU A 114 11.38 -2.79 9.65
CA GLU A 114 11.39 -1.56 10.45
C GLU A 114 10.52 -1.74 11.70
N PHE A 115 9.32 -2.29 11.55
CA PHE A 115 8.41 -2.53 12.69
C PHE A 115 8.89 -3.61 13.66
N ARG A 116 9.73 -4.55 13.22
CA ARG A 116 10.41 -5.49 14.13
C ARG A 116 11.39 -4.83 15.10
N GLN A 117 11.70 -3.54 14.92
CA GLN A 117 12.51 -2.77 15.87
C GLN A 117 11.68 -2.22 17.03
N ILE A 118 10.35 -2.33 16.97
CA ILE A 118 9.45 -1.93 18.06
C ILE A 118 9.60 -2.94 19.20
N ASP A 119 10.06 -2.46 20.35
CA ASP A 119 10.15 -3.21 21.61
C ASP A 119 9.19 -2.68 22.69
N SER A 120 8.51 -1.57 22.41
CA SER A 120 7.66 -0.83 23.33
C SER A 120 6.21 -1.30 23.35
N PHE A 121 5.75 -2.00 22.31
CA PHE A 121 4.39 -2.56 22.22
C PHE A 121 4.32 -3.73 21.22
N ASP A 122 3.24 -4.51 21.33
CA ASP A 122 2.95 -5.60 20.40
C ASP A 122 2.18 -5.10 19.17
N TRP A 123 2.53 -5.62 17.99
CA TRP A 123 1.83 -5.33 16.74
C TRP A 123 1.68 -6.59 15.90
N ASP A 124 0.69 -6.56 15.01
CA ASP A 124 0.43 -7.64 14.05
C ASP A 124 -0.23 -7.11 12.78
N VAL A 125 -0.57 -7.99 11.84
CA VAL A 125 -1.17 -7.66 10.56
C VAL A 125 -2.57 -8.24 10.40
N ALA A 126 -3.40 -7.54 9.63
CA ALA A 126 -4.72 -7.97 9.21
C ALA A 126 -4.86 -7.82 7.68
N PRO A 127 -5.70 -8.62 6.99
CA PRO A 127 -5.98 -8.42 5.57
C PRO A 127 -6.70 -7.09 5.38
N LEU A 128 -6.59 -6.38 4.25
CA LEU A 128 -7.42 -5.20 3.97
C LEU A 128 -8.93 -5.48 4.16
N PRO A 129 -9.73 -4.47 4.55
CA PRO A 129 -11.17 -4.65 4.73
C PRO A 129 -11.84 -4.98 3.39
N ALA A 130 -12.90 -5.78 3.41
CA ALA A 130 -13.61 -6.16 2.18
C ALA A 130 -14.69 -5.12 1.82
N GLY A 131 -14.81 -4.82 0.52
CA GLY A 131 -15.95 -4.10 -0.07
C GLY A 131 -16.94 -5.08 -0.72
N LYS A 132 -17.44 -4.75 -1.92
CA LYS A 132 -18.27 -5.66 -2.73
C LYS A 132 -17.52 -6.93 -3.14
N ALA A 133 -16.19 -6.83 -3.24
CA ALA A 133 -15.26 -7.93 -3.42
C ALA A 133 -14.05 -7.76 -2.48
N ARG A 134 -13.17 -8.77 -2.46
CA ARG A 134 -11.82 -8.64 -1.92
C ARG A 134 -10.89 -8.24 -3.06
N ALA A 135 -9.98 -7.32 -2.79
CA ALA A 135 -8.85 -7.06 -3.66
C ALA A 135 -7.62 -6.67 -2.83
N SER A 136 -6.45 -6.90 -3.39
CA SER A 136 -5.17 -6.43 -2.85
C SER A 136 -4.27 -6.06 -4.02
N ILE A 137 -3.16 -5.40 -3.76
CA ILE A 137 -2.19 -5.03 -4.78
C ILE A 137 -0.97 -5.95 -4.75
N LEU A 138 -0.53 -6.39 -5.93
CA LEU A 138 0.73 -7.07 -6.14
C LEU A 138 1.81 -6.04 -6.49
N HIS A 139 2.85 -6.02 -5.67
CA HIS A 139 4.14 -5.44 -6.01
C HIS A 139 5.16 -6.57 -6.08
N ALA A 140 6.00 -6.59 -7.12
CA ALA A 140 6.99 -7.63 -7.33
C ALA A 140 8.39 -7.04 -7.53
N ASP A 141 9.35 -7.55 -6.78
CA ASP A 141 10.77 -7.24 -6.94
C ASP A 141 11.43 -8.31 -7.82
N ALA A 142 12.40 -7.91 -8.64
CA ALA A 142 13.18 -8.82 -9.48
C ALA A 142 14.68 -8.53 -9.38
N TRP A 143 15.48 -9.58 -9.44
CA TRP A 143 16.93 -9.45 -9.64
C TRP A 143 17.23 -9.20 -11.11
N CYS A 144 17.80 -8.05 -11.42
CA CYS A 144 18.19 -7.66 -12.78
C CYS A 144 19.71 -7.60 -12.91
N MET A 145 20.24 -8.04 -14.05
CA MET A 145 21.65 -7.89 -14.40
C MET A 145 21.83 -6.78 -15.43
N ALA A 146 22.70 -5.81 -15.14
CA ALA A 146 23.01 -4.74 -16.06
C ALA A 146 23.62 -5.27 -17.37
N ALA A 147 23.12 -4.79 -18.51
CA ALA A 147 23.60 -5.22 -19.83
C ALA A 147 25.09 -4.92 -20.07
N THR A 148 25.59 -3.83 -19.49
CA THR A 148 26.96 -3.32 -19.64
C THR A 148 27.95 -3.82 -18.57
N GLY A 149 27.50 -4.63 -17.62
CA GLY A 149 28.33 -5.07 -16.50
C GLY A 149 29.51 -5.95 -16.91
N ALA A 150 30.67 -5.74 -16.29
CA ALA A 150 31.91 -6.49 -16.58
C ALA A 150 31.96 -7.89 -15.93
N HIS A 151 31.16 -8.13 -14.88
CA HIS A 151 31.20 -9.36 -14.07
C HIS A 151 29.93 -10.20 -14.20
N LYS A 152 29.53 -10.50 -15.45
CA LYS A 152 28.25 -11.18 -15.75
C LYS A 152 28.13 -12.58 -15.13
N ASP A 153 29.19 -13.38 -15.16
CA ASP A 153 29.16 -14.74 -14.59
C ASP A 153 28.95 -14.71 -13.06
N ALA A 154 29.61 -13.77 -12.36
CA ALA A 154 29.44 -13.61 -10.92
C ALA A 154 28.03 -13.11 -10.57
N ALA A 155 27.52 -12.13 -11.32
CA ALA A 155 26.15 -11.63 -11.16
C ALA A 155 25.12 -12.75 -11.41
N TRP A 156 25.30 -13.56 -12.46
CA TRP A 156 24.42 -14.69 -12.75
C TRP A 156 24.41 -15.73 -11.62
N ARG A 157 25.59 -16.11 -11.12
CA ARG A 157 25.70 -17.04 -9.98
C ARG A 157 25.01 -16.52 -8.72
N PHE A 158 25.04 -15.21 -8.49
CA PHE A 158 24.29 -14.59 -7.40
C PHE A 158 22.78 -14.68 -7.64
N VAL A 159 22.29 -14.37 -8.85
CA VAL A 159 20.86 -14.49 -9.19
C VAL A 159 20.38 -15.93 -9.01
N GLU A 160 21.17 -16.92 -9.44
CA GLU A 160 20.87 -18.34 -9.21
C GLU A 160 20.77 -18.64 -7.71
N PHE A 161 21.78 -18.25 -6.92
CA PHE A 161 21.79 -18.45 -5.47
C PHE A 161 20.59 -17.79 -4.78
N ALA A 162 20.30 -16.53 -5.10
CA ALA A 162 19.21 -15.76 -4.49
C ALA A 162 17.82 -16.37 -4.74
N ASN A 163 17.68 -17.16 -5.82
CA ASN A 163 16.46 -17.89 -6.15
C ASN A 163 16.46 -19.36 -5.69
N THR A 164 17.54 -19.86 -5.08
CA THR A 164 17.52 -21.16 -4.39
C THR A 164 16.61 -21.11 -3.16
N ARG A 165 16.24 -22.29 -2.65
CA ARG A 165 15.53 -22.39 -1.35
C ARG A 165 16.29 -21.66 -0.24
N ALA A 166 17.61 -21.83 -0.15
CA ALA A 166 18.43 -21.17 0.86
C ALA A 166 18.44 -19.64 0.73
N GLY A 167 18.58 -19.12 -0.50
CA GLY A 167 18.52 -17.68 -0.78
C GLY A 167 17.15 -17.07 -0.43
N GLN A 168 16.07 -17.72 -0.86
CA GLN A 168 14.70 -17.28 -0.57
C GLN A 168 14.36 -17.38 0.93
N GLU A 169 14.88 -18.37 1.66
CA GLU A 169 14.71 -18.44 3.10
C GLU A 169 15.42 -17.31 3.85
N LEU A 170 16.60 -16.86 3.39
CA LEU A 170 17.27 -15.69 3.96
C LEU A 170 16.41 -14.44 3.77
N LEU A 171 15.83 -14.28 2.58
CA LEU A 171 14.91 -13.18 2.28
C LEU A 171 13.63 -13.28 3.11
N ALA A 172 13.03 -14.46 3.25
CA ALA A 172 11.83 -14.70 4.06
C ALA A 172 12.03 -14.27 5.52
N ARG A 173 13.15 -14.69 6.12
CA ARG A 173 13.50 -14.37 7.51
C ARG A 173 13.75 -12.87 7.74
N SER A 174 14.16 -12.11 6.73
CA SER A 174 14.23 -10.64 6.83
C SER A 174 12.87 -10.01 7.15
N GLY A 175 11.77 -10.70 6.81
CA GLY A 175 10.40 -10.21 6.96
C GLY A 175 9.95 -9.28 5.84
N ARG A 176 10.84 -8.82 4.96
CA ARG A 176 10.56 -7.73 4.00
C ARG A 176 9.59 -8.11 2.89
N THR A 177 9.61 -9.34 2.40
CA THR A 177 8.80 -9.73 1.24
C THR A 177 8.24 -11.14 1.39
N VAL A 178 7.22 -11.44 0.58
CA VAL A 178 6.71 -12.79 0.40
C VAL A 178 7.66 -13.52 -0.56
N PRO A 179 8.27 -14.65 -0.16
CA PRO A 179 9.18 -15.39 -1.04
C PRO A 179 8.49 -15.82 -2.33
N SER A 180 9.19 -15.72 -3.46
CA SER A 180 8.65 -16.13 -4.77
C SER A 180 8.53 -17.66 -4.91
N ARG A 181 9.25 -18.39 -4.06
CA ARG A 181 9.17 -19.85 -3.94
C ARG A 181 8.04 -20.26 -3.00
N ILE A 182 7.03 -20.93 -3.56
CA ILE A 182 5.87 -21.45 -2.82
C ILE A 182 6.32 -22.33 -1.64
N ASP A 183 7.29 -23.24 -1.85
CA ASP A 183 7.82 -24.12 -0.80
C ASP A 183 8.53 -23.38 0.35
N VAL A 184 8.97 -22.14 0.13
CA VAL A 184 9.53 -21.28 1.18
C VAL A 184 8.44 -20.43 1.82
N ALA A 185 7.51 -19.89 1.03
CA ALA A 185 6.38 -19.11 1.51
C ALA A 185 5.47 -19.91 2.46
N GLU A 186 5.32 -21.22 2.22
CA GLU A 186 4.56 -22.14 3.08
C GLU A 186 5.39 -22.74 4.24
N SER A 187 6.65 -22.34 4.38
CA SER A 187 7.56 -22.89 5.40
C SER A 187 7.62 -22.02 6.66
N PRO A 188 8.16 -22.55 7.77
CA PRO A 188 8.44 -21.75 8.97
C PRO A 188 9.36 -20.55 8.73
N ALA A 189 10.17 -20.54 7.66
CA ALA A 189 10.98 -19.36 7.35
C ALA A 189 10.15 -18.10 7.08
N PHE A 190 8.87 -18.27 6.73
CA PHE A 190 7.91 -17.18 6.49
C PHE A 190 6.73 -17.19 7.48
N LEU A 191 6.22 -18.38 7.85
CA LEU A 191 5.01 -18.56 8.66
C LEU A 191 5.26 -18.80 10.15
N ASP A 192 6.49 -18.59 10.66
CA ASP A 192 6.78 -18.76 12.09
C ASP A 192 5.93 -17.81 12.93
N PRO A 193 4.98 -18.31 13.75
CA PRO A 193 4.12 -17.47 14.58
C PRO A 193 4.86 -16.83 15.77
N GLN A 194 6.12 -17.24 16.03
CA GLN A 194 6.98 -16.59 17.02
C GLN A 194 7.73 -15.39 16.46
N ALA A 195 7.73 -15.20 15.13
CA ALA A 195 8.30 -14.03 14.49
C ALA A 195 7.20 -13.01 14.19
N GLN A 196 7.46 -11.72 14.45
CA GLN A 196 6.53 -10.67 14.06
C GLN A 196 6.55 -10.47 12.52
N PRO A 197 5.41 -10.22 11.87
CA PRO A 197 4.07 -10.38 12.42
C PRO A 197 3.70 -11.87 12.56
N ALA A 198 3.05 -12.23 13.66
CA ALA A 198 2.65 -13.61 13.94
C ALA A 198 1.64 -14.11 12.89
N ASN A 199 0.78 -13.21 12.37
CA ASN A 199 -0.23 -13.53 11.35
C ASN A 199 0.29 -13.40 9.91
N SER A 200 1.52 -13.84 9.62
CA SER A 200 2.10 -13.79 8.26
C SER A 200 1.30 -14.57 7.19
N GLN A 201 0.43 -15.51 7.59
CA GLN A 201 -0.50 -16.21 6.69
C GLN A 201 -1.43 -15.27 5.90
N VAL A 202 -1.73 -14.08 6.45
CA VAL A 202 -2.57 -13.06 5.80
C VAL A 202 -2.04 -12.71 4.40
N PHE A 203 -0.73 -12.63 4.22
CA PHE A 203 -0.12 -12.29 2.94
C PHE A 203 -0.33 -13.37 1.88
N LEU A 204 -0.35 -14.65 2.26
CA LEU A 204 -0.65 -15.75 1.34
C LEU A 204 -2.14 -15.81 1.01
N ALA A 205 -3.00 -15.58 2.02
CA ALA A 205 -4.45 -15.57 1.84
C ALA A 205 -4.94 -14.45 0.90
N ALA A 206 -4.17 -13.36 0.77
CA ALA A 206 -4.48 -12.27 -0.14
C ALA A 206 -4.16 -12.60 -1.62
N ILE A 207 -3.28 -13.58 -1.90
CA ILE A 207 -2.77 -13.87 -3.24
C ILE A 207 -3.88 -14.03 -4.31
N PRO A 208 -4.95 -14.82 -4.07
CA PRO A 208 -5.99 -15.04 -5.07
C PRO A 208 -6.77 -13.78 -5.47
N ALA A 209 -6.72 -12.73 -4.64
CA ALA A 209 -7.41 -11.46 -4.86
C ALA A 209 -6.45 -10.33 -5.25
N MET A 210 -5.16 -10.62 -5.48
CA MET A 210 -4.21 -9.60 -5.89
C MET A 210 -4.42 -9.20 -7.34
N ARG A 211 -4.28 -7.91 -7.60
CA ARG A 211 -4.19 -7.32 -8.94
C ARG A 211 -2.92 -6.48 -9.02
N SER A 212 -2.36 -6.31 -10.20
CA SER A 212 -1.22 -5.42 -10.42
C SER A 212 -1.69 -4.12 -11.06
N LEU A 213 -0.93 -3.04 -10.83
CA LEU A 213 -1.02 -1.86 -11.68
C LEU A 213 -0.56 -2.19 -13.11
N PRO A 214 -0.94 -1.36 -14.10
CA PRO A 214 -0.63 -1.60 -15.51
C PRO A 214 0.86 -1.72 -15.81
N LYS A 215 1.19 -2.59 -16.77
CA LYS A 215 2.57 -2.82 -17.22
C LYS A 215 2.91 -1.93 -18.41
N LEU A 216 2.91 -0.62 -18.16
CA LEU A 216 3.27 0.39 -19.15
C LEU A 216 4.67 0.94 -18.85
N ALA A 217 5.50 1.16 -19.89
CA ALA A 217 6.87 1.67 -19.70
C ALA A 217 6.90 3.07 -19.06
N THR A 218 5.88 3.88 -19.35
CA THR A 218 5.62 5.23 -18.82
C THR A 218 4.69 5.20 -17.60
N TRP A 219 4.42 4.01 -17.01
CA TRP A 219 3.50 3.89 -15.88
C TRP A 219 3.91 4.76 -14.70
N LEU A 220 5.21 4.90 -14.42
CA LEU A 220 5.69 5.74 -13.32
C LEU A 220 5.34 7.21 -13.52
N ASP A 221 5.30 7.70 -14.77
CA ASP A 221 4.90 9.07 -15.08
C ASP A 221 3.38 9.25 -14.91
N VAL A 222 2.59 8.25 -15.31
CA VAL A 222 1.13 8.20 -15.05
C VAL A 222 0.85 8.19 -13.54
N GLU A 223 1.50 7.30 -12.80
CA GLU A 223 1.38 7.16 -11.34
C GLU A 223 1.71 8.48 -10.64
N SER A 224 2.84 9.11 -11.00
CA SER A 224 3.25 10.41 -10.44
C SER A 224 2.24 11.52 -10.73
N ALA A 225 1.60 11.52 -11.91
CA ALA A 225 0.55 12.48 -12.26
C ALA A 225 -0.72 12.25 -11.44
N ILE A 226 -1.09 10.99 -11.15
CA ILE A 226 -2.25 10.68 -10.30
C ILE A 226 -1.95 11.07 -8.85
N ASP A 227 -0.82 10.64 -8.30
CA ASP A 227 -0.50 10.79 -6.89
C ASP A 227 -0.43 12.26 -6.47
N ALA A 228 0.14 13.13 -7.33
CA ALA A 228 0.20 14.57 -7.05
C ALA A 228 -1.19 15.23 -6.90
N GLU A 229 -2.20 14.75 -7.64
CA GLU A 229 -3.55 15.30 -7.57
C GLU A 229 -4.39 14.60 -6.49
N LEU A 230 -4.20 13.29 -6.32
CA LEU A 230 -4.86 12.52 -5.29
C LEU A 230 -4.44 12.99 -3.89
N GLU A 231 -3.16 13.33 -3.68
CA GLU A 231 -2.67 13.89 -2.42
C GLU A 231 -3.37 15.21 -2.07
N GLN A 232 -3.52 16.12 -3.05
CA GLN A 232 -4.21 17.38 -2.85
C GLN A 232 -5.69 17.17 -2.49
N ALA A 233 -6.39 16.25 -3.18
CA ALA A 233 -7.78 15.93 -2.85
C ALA A 233 -7.92 15.20 -1.50
N PHE A 234 -6.98 14.32 -1.16
CA PHE A 234 -6.95 13.61 0.10
C PHE A 234 -6.82 14.58 1.28
N TYR A 235 -6.02 15.64 1.16
CA TYR A 235 -5.92 16.67 2.20
C TYR A 235 -6.91 17.84 2.03
N GLY A 236 -7.91 17.72 1.16
CA GLY A 236 -8.96 18.71 0.97
C GLY A 236 -8.52 20.04 0.35
N GLN A 237 -7.38 20.06 -0.34
CA GLN A 237 -6.83 21.26 -1.00
C GLN A 237 -7.54 21.54 -2.33
N ILE A 238 -7.99 20.49 -3.02
CA ILE A 238 -8.83 20.54 -4.22
C ILE A 238 -9.98 19.53 -4.07
N THR A 239 -11.01 19.67 -4.88
CA THR A 239 -12.10 18.68 -4.95
C THR A 239 -11.64 17.39 -5.62
N LEU A 240 -12.33 16.28 -5.33
CA LEU A 240 -12.07 15.02 -6.03
C LEU A 240 -12.29 15.13 -7.55
N ASP A 241 -13.26 15.93 -7.98
CA ASP A 241 -13.52 16.18 -9.40
C ASP A 241 -12.35 16.87 -10.09
N GLU A 242 -11.80 17.92 -9.46
CA GLU A 242 -10.62 18.63 -9.95
C GLU A 242 -9.41 17.68 -10.01
N ALA A 243 -9.20 16.86 -8.98
CA ALA A 243 -8.09 15.91 -8.95
C ALA A 243 -8.17 14.85 -10.07
N ILE A 244 -9.35 14.25 -10.28
CA ILE A 244 -9.56 13.27 -11.36
C ILE A 244 -9.34 13.92 -12.72
N GLN A 245 -9.86 15.14 -12.92
CA GLN A 245 -9.69 15.87 -14.17
C GLN A 245 -8.21 16.17 -14.43
N ALA A 246 -7.51 16.77 -13.47
CA ALA A 246 -6.10 17.13 -13.59
C ALA A 246 -5.21 15.89 -13.81
N ALA A 247 -5.45 14.80 -13.07
CA ALA A 247 -4.74 13.54 -13.26
C ALA A 247 -4.95 12.97 -14.67
N THR A 248 -6.18 13.04 -15.20
CA THR A 248 -6.50 12.58 -16.56
C THR A 248 -5.80 13.41 -17.62
N GLU A 249 -5.83 14.73 -17.49
CA GLU A 249 -5.18 15.65 -18.44
C GLU A 249 -3.65 15.50 -18.43
N ARG A 250 -3.04 15.44 -17.24
CA ARG A 250 -1.58 15.34 -17.07
C ARG A 250 -1.01 13.98 -17.47
N SER A 251 -1.80 12.91 -17.36
CA SER A 251 -1.35 11.55 -17.71
C SER A 251 -1.61 11.18 -19.17
N ALA A 252 -2.43 11.94 -19.90
CA ALA A 252 -2.86 11.61 -21.26
C ALA A 252 -1.70 11.39 -22.23
N GLU A 253 -0.61 12.15 -22.11
CA GLU A 253 0.56 12.04 -22.99
C GLU A 253 1.39 10.77 -22.78
N PHE A 254 1.18 10.08 -21.66
CA PHE A 254 1.92 8.87 -21.31
C PHE A 254 1.22 7.59 -21.76
N PHE A 255 -0.04 7.67 -22.20
CA PHE A 255 -0.74 6.54 -22.79
C PHE A 255 -0.43 6.39 -24.30
N PRO A 256 -0.52 5.17 -24.86
CA PRO A 256 -0.27 4.90 -26.29
C PRO A 256 -1.29 5.49 -27.26
#